data_AF-A0A6N7JPJ9-F1
#
_entry.id   AF-A0A6N7JPJ9-F1
#
_cell.length_a   1.000
_cell.length_b   1.000
_cell.length_c   1.000
_cell.angle_alpha   90.00
_cell.angle_beta   90.00
_cell.angle_gamma   90.00
#
_symmetry.space_group_name_H-M   'P 1'
#
loop_
_entity.id
_entity.type
_entity.pdbx_description
1 polymer ?
#
loop_
_entity_poly.entity_id
_entity_poly.type
_entity_poly.pdbx_seq_one_letter_code
_entity_poly.pdbx_strand_id
1 'polypeptide(L)' 'MPRYSIGVYNAQVRAKLADGERHRQLSDDWADIHYFDITADNPEQARLRIHQRYPMEQGYVVASIDRED' A
#
# COMPACT_ATOMS: atom_id res chain seq x y z
N MET A 1 -12.26 -18.13 -4.47
CA MET A 1 -11.91 -17.07 -3.50
C MET A 1 -11.91 -15.75 -4.24
N PRO A 2 -12.60 -14.72 -3.74
CA PRO A 2 -12.61 -13.41 -4.39
C PRO A 2 -11.20 -12.82 -4.49
N ARG A 3 -11.00 -11.98 -5.50
CA ARG A 3 -9.79 -11.16 -5.66
C ARG A 3 -10.09 -9.76 -5.16
N TYR A 4 -9.13 -9.17 -4.45
CA TYR A 4 -9.20 -7.81 -3.97
C TYR A 4 -8.04 -7.02 -4.54
N SER A 5 -8.33 -5.86 -5.11
CA SER A 5 -7.31 -4.90 -5.52
C SER A 5 -7.09 -3.91 -4.38
N ILE A 6 -5.85 -3.85 -3.90
CA ILE A 6 -5.47 -3.05 -2.74
C ILE A 6 -4.52 -1.96 -3.17
N GLY A 7 -4.95 -0.71 -3.02
CA GLY A 7 -4.10 0.46 -3.24
C GLY A 7 -3.25 0.74 -2.00
N VAL A 8 -1.94 0.80 -2.15
CA VAL A 8 -0.97 1.07 -1.08
C VAL A 8 0.01 2.15 -1.54
N TYR A 9 0.30 3.13 -0.70
CA TYR A 9 1.38 4.08 -0.91
C TYR A 9 2.22 4.20 0.36
N ASN A 10 3.39 4.84 0.30
CA ASN A 10 4.19 5.14 1.47
C ASN A 10 4.09 6.63 1.81
N ALA A 11 3.48 6.94 2.96
CA ALA A 11 3.27 8.30 3.41
C ALA A 11 4.58 9.04 3.74
N GLN A 12 5.62 8.31 4.19
CA GLN A 12 6.93 8.91 4.46
C GLN A 12 7.63 9.32 3.17
N VAL A 13 7.55 8.49 2.12
CA VAL A 13 8.07 8.84 0.78
C VAL A 13 7.34 10.06 0.24
N ARG A 14 6.00 10.08 0.32
CA ARG A 14 5.19 11.22 -0.14
C ARG A 14 5.52 12.52 0.60
N ALA A 15 5.71 12.44 1.92
CA ALA A 15 6.11 13.59 2.72
C ALA A 15 7.51 14.09 2.37
N LYS A 16 8.47 13.17 2.13
CA LYS A 16 9.83 13.55 1.72
C LYS A 16 9.84 14.22 0.36
N LEU A 17 9.11 13.68 -0.62
CA LEU A 17 9.01 14.31 -1.94
C LEU A 17 8.36 15.69 -1.88
N ALA A 18 7.35 15.88 -1.03
CA ALA A 18 6.74 17.19 -0.82
C ALA A 18 7.72 18.22 -0.23
N ASP A 19 8.71 17.78 0.54
CA ASP A 19 9.81 18.61 1.06
C ASP A 19 10.94 18.82 0.04
N GLY A 20 10.85 18.21 -1.16
CA GLY A 20 11.93 18.19 -2.16
C GLY A 20 13.06 17.21 -1.81
N GLU A 21 12.90 16.41 -0.76
CA GLU A 21 13.81 15.35 -0.37
C GLU A 21 13.41 13.99 -0.96
N ARG A 22 14.32 13.01 -0.91
CA ARG A 22 14.03 11.62 -1.31
C ARG A 22 14.12 10.69 -0.11
N HIS A 23 13.25 9.68 -0.09
CA HIS A 23 13.36 8.64 0.91
C HIS A 23 14.65 7.84 0.69
N ARG A 24 15.39 7.54 1.77
CA ARG A 24 16.73 6.93 1.66
C ARG A 24 16.71 5.49 1.15
N GLN A 25 15.61 4.79 1.40
CA GLN A 25 15.51 3.34 1.17
C GLN A 25 14.44 2.95 0.14
N LEU A 26 13.57 3.90 -0.23
CA LEU A 26 12.42 3.64 -1.11
C LEU A 26 12.47 4.61 -2.28
N SER A 27 12.13 4.12 -3.47
CA SER A 27 11.97 4.96 -4.66
C SER A 27 10.86 5.98 -4.47
N ASP A 28 10.98 7.10 -5.17
CA ASP A 28 10.00 8.18 -5.22
C ASP A 28 8.60 7.72 -5.66
N ASP A 29 8.56 6.78 -6.60
CA ASP A 29 7.35 6.09 -7.07
C ASP A 29 6.46 5.54 -5.94
N TRP A 30 7.00 5.22 -4.76
CA TRP A 30 6.20 4.82 -3.59
C TRP A 30 5.34 5.94 -2.99
N ALA A 31 5.50 7.20 -3.42
CA ALA A 31 4.59 8.28 -3.05
C ALA A 31 3.22 8.16 -3.73
N ASP A 32 3.17 7.51 -4.88
CA ASP A 32 1.95 7.22 -5.62
C ASP A 32 1.31 5.90 -5.13
N ILE A 33 0.05 5.69 -5.51
CA ILE A 33 -0.70 4.50 -5.11
C ILE A 33 -0.32 3.33 -6.01
N HIS A 34 0.22 2.29 -5.39
CA HIS A 34 0.51 0.99 -5.99
C HIS A 34 -0.66 0.04 -5.73
N TYR A 35 -1.18 -0.56 -6.79
CA TYR A 35 -2.27 -1.54 -6.69
C TYR A 35 -1.70 -2.96 -6.64
N PHE A 36 -2.18 -3.74 -5.68
CA PHE A 36 -1.80 -5.13 -5.47
C PHE A 36 -3.02 -6.03 -5.41
N ASP A 37 -3.00 -7.09 -6.19
CA ASP A 37 -4.07 -8.08 -6.21
C ASP A 37 -3.83 -9.14 -5.14
N ILE A 38 -4.77 -9.27 -4.21
CA ILE A 38 -4.74 -10.27 -3.15
C ILE A 38 -6.00 -11.13 -3.24
N THR A 39 -5.81 -12.44 -3.38
CA THR A 39 -6.88 -13.41 -3.18
C THR A 39 -7.11 -13.60 -1.68
N ALA A 40 -8.32 -13.32 -1.22
CA ALA A 40 -8.73 -13.46 0.16
C ALA A 40 -10.21 -13.87 0.22
N ASP A 41 -10.68 -14.32 1.36
CA ASP A 41 -12.10 -14.64 1.58
C ASP A 41 -12.94 -13.38 1.82
N ASN A 42 -12.34 -12.39 2.50
CA ASN A 42 -12.97 -11.14 2.89
C ASN A 42 -11.96 -9.97 2.87
N PRO A 43 -12.41 -8.71 2.84
CA PRO A 43 -11.53 -7.54 2.76
C PRO A 43 -10.62 -7.38 3.99
N GLU A 44 -11.04 -7.84 5.17
CA GLU A 44 -10.19 -7.81 6.37
C GLU A 44 -8.99 -8.75 6.24
N GLN A 45 -9.19 -9.94 5.67
CA GLN A 45 -8.10 -10.87 5.40
C GLN A 45 -7.18 -10.34 4.31
N ALA A 46 -7.72 -9.68 3.27
CA ALA A 46 -6.92 -8.99 2.26
C ALA A 46 -6.04 -7.90 2.90
N ARG A 47 -6.63 -7.12 3.82
CA ARG A 47 -5.93 -6.10 4.61
C ARG A 47 -4.83 -6.70 5.51
N LEU A 48 -5.09 -7.80 6.20
CA LEU A 48 -4.07 -8.44 7.04
C LEU A 48 -2.88 -8.92 6.21
N ARG A 49 -3.15 -9.52 5.03
CA ARG A 49 -2.10 -9.98 4.11
C ARG A 49 -1.26 -8.82 3.57
N ILE A 50 -1.88 -7.70 3.19
CA ILE A 50 -1.12 -6.54 2.69
C ILE A 50 -0.28 -5.93 3.81
N HIS A 51 -0.78 -5.84 5.05
CA HIS A 51 -0.01 -5.31 6.19
C HIS A 51 1.19 -6.17 6.56
N GLN A 52 1.12 -7.49 6.35
CA GLN A 52 2.28 -8.38 6.54
C GLN A 52 3.41 -8.09 5.53
N ARG A 53 3.07 -7.68 4.31
CA ARG A 53 4.04 -7.35 3.26
C ARG A 53 4.49 -5.89 3.30
N TYR A 54 3.58 -4.99 3.64
CA TYR A 54 3.76 -3.53 3.67
C TYR A 54 3.26 -2.99 5.02
N PRO A 55 4.07 -3.09 6.08
CA PRO A 55 3.65 -2.77 7.43
C PRO A 55 3.51 -1.26 7.62
N MET A 56 2.46 -0.85 8.35
CA MET A 56 2.22 0.57 8.68
C MET A 56 3.37 1.21 9.45
N GLU A 57 4.13 0.44 10.23
CA GLU A 57 5.29 0.91 10.99
C GLU A 57 6.42 1.42 10.08
N GLN A 58 6.48 0.93 8.83
CA GLN A 58 7.42 1.41 7.81
C GLN A 58 6.84 2.54 6.95
N GLY A 59 5.69 3.11 7.33
CA GLY A 59 5.06 4.23 6.65
C GLY A 59 4.13 3.85 5.50
N TYR A 60 3.86 2.56 5.28
CA TYR A 60 2.90 2.11 4.28
C TYR A 60 1.46 2.37 4.74
N VAL A 61 0.65 2.88 3.81
CA VAL A 61 -0.76 3.23 4.04
C VAL A 61 -1.60 2.57 2.97
N VAL A 62 -2.62 1.81 3.41
CA VAL A 62 -3.64 1.25 2.53
C VAL A 62 -4.65 2.35 2.20
N ALA A 63 -4.66 2.79 0.94
CA ALA A 63 -5.56 3.83 0.44
C ALA A 63 -6.93 3.29 0.05
N SER A 64 -6.99 2.06 -0.48
CA SER A 64 -8.25 1.47 -0.97
C SER A 64 -8.18 -0.06 -0.94
N ILE A 65 -9.33 -0.69 -0.74
CA ILE A 65 -9.53 -2.14 -0.87
C ILE A 65 -10.81 -2.30 -1.68
N ASP A 66 -10.66 -2.72 -2.92
CA ASP A 66 -11.77 -2.96 -3.84
C ASP A 66 -11.88 -4.46 -4.13
N ARG A 67 -13.11 -4.96 -4.30
CA ARG A 67 -13.34 -6.36 -4.67
C ARG A 67 -13.50 -6.43 -6.19
N GLU A 68 -12.65 -7.21 -6.84
CA GLU A 68 -12.87 -7.60 -8.23
C GLU A 68 -13.97 -8.67 -8.28
N ASP A 69 -15.05 -8.36 -9.02
CA ASP A 69 -16.18 -9.26 -9.32
C ASP A 69 -15.97 -10.01 -10.64
#